data_AF-A0A4Q5LL68-F1
#
_entry.id   AF-A0A4Q5LL68-F1
#
_cell.length_a   1.000
_cell.length_b   1.000
_cell.length_c   1.000
_cell.angle_alpha   90.00
_cell.angle_beta   90.00
_cell.angle_gamma   90.00
#
_symmetry.space_group_name_H-M   'P 1'
#
loop_
_entity.id
_entity.type
_entity.pdbx_description
1 polymer ?
#
loop_
_entity_poly.entity_id
_entity_poly.type
_entity_poly.pdbx_seq_one_letter_code
_entity_poly.pdbx_strand_id
1 'polypeptide(L)'
;MNKLTKILYNCRKATFMIEKRMVQPLSFQENIELRLHLVTCGVCRLYIKQSHKIDLMVKQILKSPPPANIRLDDDFKKELKQRIEKELNKS
;
A
#
# COMPACT_ATOMS: atom_id res chain seq x y z
N MET A 1 -10.96 26.85 12.47
CA MET A 1 -11.48 26.05 11.34
C MET A 1 -12.23 24.84 11.87
N ASN A 2 -13.44 24.61 11.36
CA ASN A 2 -14.26 23.46 11.77
C ASN A 2 -13.74 22.14 11.13
N LYS A 3 -14.23 21.01 11.63
CA LYS A 3 -13.79 19.67 11.20
C LYS A 3 -14.04 19.42 9.70
N LEU A 4 -15.15 19.94 9.18
CA LEU A 4 -15.52 19.78 7.77
C LEU A 4 -14.53 20.50 6.84
N THR A 5 -14.18 21.75 7.13
CA THR A 5 -13.17 22.50 6.37
C THR A 5 -11.82 21.77 6.34
N LYS A 6 -11.41 21.17 7.47
CA LYS A 6 -10.16 20.38 7.54
C LYS A 6 -10.19 19.12 6.67
N ILE A 7 -11.36 18.54 6.42
CA ILE A 7 -11.51 17.37 5.52
C ILE A 7 -11.47 17.83 4.06
N LEU A 8 -12.27 18.85 3.72
CA LEU A 8 -12.43 19.30 2.34
C LEU A 8 -11.15 19.90 1.72
N TYR A 9 -10.31 20.55 2.53
CA TYR A 9 -9.13 21.29 2.05
C TYR A 9 -7.79 20.68 2.51
N ASN A 10 -7.73 19.36 2.66
CA ASN A 10 -6.50 18.67 3.08
C ASN A 10 -6.11 17.55 2.09
N CYS A 11 -5.53 17.96 0.96
CA CYS A 11 -5.03 17.04 -0.07
C CYS A 11 -3.96 16.07 0.48
N ARG A 12 -3.17 16.49 1.47
CA ARG A 12 -2.15 15.62 2.11
C ARG A 12 -2.80 14.41 2.77
N LYS A 13 -3.87 14.62 3.55
CA LYS A 13 -4.59 13.51 4.18
C LYS A 13 -5.34 12.67 3.15
N ALA A 14 -5.92 13.30 2.12
CA ALA A 14 -6.63 12.58 1.06
C ALA A 14 -5.71 11.65 0.27
N THR A 15 -4.56 12.14 -0.18
CA THR A 15 -3.55 11.33 -0.89
C THR A 15 -3.03 10.18 -0.03
N PHE A 16 -2.77 10.41 1.26
CA PHE A 16 -2.44 9.33 2.20
C PHE A 16 -3.53 8.25 2.26
N MET A 17 -4.81 8.62 2.38
CA MET A 17 -5.92 7.65 2.39
C MET A 17 -6.06 6.91 1.05
N ILE A 18 -5.78 7.58 -0.07
CA ILE A 18 -5.79 6.98 -1.41
C ILE A 18 -4.70 5.90 -1.56
N GLU A 19 -3.50 6.14 -1.03
CA GLU A 19 -2.43 5.14 -1.07
C GLU A 19 -2.68 4.03 -0.05
N LYS A 20 -3.13 4.38 1.16
CA LYS A 20 -3.46 3.41 2.21
C LYS A 20 -4.45 2.36 1.71
N ARG A 21 -5.52 2.77 1.00
CA ARG A 21 -6.55 1.86 0.48
C ARG A 21 -6.05 0.83 -0.55
N MET A 22 -4.89 1.05 -1.17
CA MET A 22 -4.30 0.11 -2.13
C MET A 22 -3.53 -1.02 -1.43
N VAL A 23 -3.03 -0.76 -0.22
CA VAL A 23 -2.27 -1.71 0.59
C VAL A 23 -3.16 -2.39 1.63
N GLN A 24 -4.11 -1.67 2.22
CA GLN A 24 -5.01 -2.17 3.26
C GLN A 24 -6.35 -1.43 3.24
N PRO A 25 -7.45 -2.02 3.76
CA PRO A 25 -8.73 -1.32 3.85
C PRO A 25 -8.65 -0.03 4.69
N LEU A 26 -9.43 0.98 4.30
CA LEU A 26 -9.67 2.16 5.13
C LEU A 26 -10.70 1.84 6.21
N SER A 27 -10.59 2.51 7.36
CA SER A 27 -11.66 2.53 8.35
C SER A 27 -12.92 3.20 7.78
N PHE A 28 -14.07 2.96 8.40
CA PHE A 28 -15.33 3.58 8.00
C PHE A 28 -15.25 5.11 7.99
N GLN A 29 -14.65 5.70 9.03
CA GLN A 29 -14.46 7.15 9.12
C GLN A 29 -13.58 7.68 7.99
N GLU A 30 -12.43 7.04 7.72
CA GLU A 30 -11.53 7.44 6.63
C GLU A 30 -12.22 7.37 5.26
N ASN A 31 -13.06 6.35 5.04
CA ASN A 31 -13.85 6.24 3.80
C ASN A 31 -14.80 7.43 3.62
N ILE A 32 -15.51 7.84 4.67
CA ILE A 32 -16.41 9.00 4.61
C ILE A 32 -15.62 10.28 4.36
N GLU A 33 -14.53 10.50 5.10
CA GLU A 33 -13.69 11.69 4.95
C GLU A 33 -13.09 11.79 3.54
N LEU A 34 -12.60 10.68 2.99
CA LEU A 34 -12.07 10.63 1.63
C LEU A 34 -13.17 10.93 0.60
N ARG A 35 -14.38 10.37 0.74
CA ARG A 35 -15.51 10.66 -0.16
C ARG A 35 -15.83 12.15 -0.17
N LEU A 36 -15.95 12.77 1.00
CA LEU A 36 -16.23 14.21 1.12
C LEU A 36 -15.15 15.04 0.40
N HIS A 37 -13.88 14.73 0.61
CA HIS A 37 -12.78 15.43 -0.07
C HIS A 37 -12.86 15.29 -1.60
N LEU A 38 -13.14 14.07 -2.10
CA LEU A 38 -13.19 13.80 -3.54
C LEU A 38 -14.37 14.50 -4.24
N VAL A 39 -15.42 14.91 -3.52
CA VAL A 39 -16.50 15.74 -4.10
C VAL A 39 -15.96 17.12 -4.50
N THR A 40 -15.11 17.73 -3.68
CA THR A 40 -14.65 19.12 -3.88
C THR A 40 -13.32 19.22 -4.62
N CYS A 41 -12.45 18.20 -4.59
CA CYS A 41 -11.11 18.27 -5.14
C CYS A 41 -10.93 17.47 -6.44
N GLY A 42 -10.93 18.15 -7.59
CA GLY A 42 -10.70 17.54 -8.90
C GLY A 42 -9.32 16.90 -9.06
N VAL A 43 -8.29 17.48 -8.45
CA VAL A 43 -6.91 16.95 -8.50
C VAL A 43 -6.82 15.60 -7.79
N CYS A 44 -7.43 15.47 -6.60
CA CYS A 44 -7.43 14.19 -5.89
C CYS A 44 -8.30 13.12 -6.59
N ARG A 45 -9.34 13.52 -7.34
CA ARG A 45 -10.09 12.60 -8.23
C ARG A 45 -9.25 12.08 -9.39
N LEU A 46 -8.37 12.91 -9.94
CA LEU A 46 -7.42 12.45 -10.96
C LEU A 46 -6.35 11.54 -10.33
N TYR A 47 -5.81 11.96 -9.19
CA TYR A 47 -4.78 11.22 -8.46
C TYR A 47 -5.22 9.79 -8.13
N ILE A 48 -6.41 9.58 -7.56
CA ILE A 48 -6.90 8.22 -7.24
C ILE A 48 -6.98 7.29 -8.48
N LYS A 49 -7.32 7.84 -9.65
CA LYS A 49 -7.34 7.07 -10.91
C LYS A 49 -5.93 6.70 -11.35
N GLN A 50 -4.99 7.64 -11.23
CA GLN A 50 -3.59 7.43 -11.58
C GLN A 50 -2.92 6.42 -10.63
N SER A 51 -3.08 6.59 -9.32
CA SER A 51 -2.55 5.66 -8.30
C SER A 51 -3.07 4.24 -8.53
N HIS A 52 -4.37 4.07 -8.83
CA HIS A 52 -4.93 2.76 -9.14
C HIS A 52 -4.30 2.14 -10.41
N LYS A 53 -4.05 2.95 -11.45
CA LYS A 53 -3.37 2.46 -12.66
C LYS A 53 -1.94 2.01 -12.35
N ILE A 54 -1.21 2.76 -11.52
CA ILE A 54 0.15 2.40 -11.09
C ILE A 54 0.12 1.09 -10.29
N ASP A 55 -0.79 0.96 -9.32
CA ASP A 55 -0.95 -0.27 -8.54
C ASP A 55 -1.20 -1.51 -9.42
N LEU A 56 -2.08 -1.39 -10.43
CA LEU A 56 -2.31 -2.46 -11.40
C LEU A 56 -1.05 -2.81 -12.20
N MET A 57 -0.31 -1.81 -12.68
CA MET A 57 0.94 -2.01 -13.42
C MET A 57 1.99 -2.72 -12.55
N VAL A 58 2.15 -2.31 -11.29
CA VAL A 58 3.06 -2.95 -10.33
C VAL A 58 2.66 -4.39 -10.09
N LYS A 59 1.37 -4.66 -9.84
CA LYS A 59 0.85 -6.03 -9.66
C LYS A 59 1.10 -6.90 -10.89
N GLN A 60 1.03 -6.34 -12.10
CA GLN A 60 1.31 -7.08 -13.32
C GLN A 60 2.80 -7.42 -13.47
N ILE A 61 3.70 -6.49 -13.11
CA ILE A 61 5.15 -6.76 -13.06
C ILE A 61 5.44 -7.90 -12.08
N LEU A 62 4.85 -7.85 -10.88
CA LEU A 62 5.06 -8.87 -9.84
C LEU A 62 4.42 -10.24 -10.16
N LYS A 63 3.40 -10.28 -11.03
CA LYS A 63 2.81 -11.54 -11.52
C LYS A 63 3.64 -12.21 -12.61
N SER A 64 4.56 -11.48 -13.25
CA SER A 64 5.45 -12.09 -14.22
C SER A 64 6.33 -13.10 -13.48
N PRO A 65 6.49 -14.34 -14.00
CA PRO A 65 7.33 -15.31 -13.34
C PRO A 65 8.71 -14.68 -13.12
N PRO A 66 9.27 -14.76 -11.90
CA PRO A 66 10.62 -14.28 -11.70
C PRO A 66 11.52 -14.97 -12.73
N PRO A 67 12.53 -14.27 -13.30
CA PRO A 67 13.53 -14.89 -14.14
C PRO A 67 13.93 -16.24 -13.54
N ALA A 68 14.06 -17.28 -14.37
CA ALA A 68 14.29 -18.66 -13.92
C ALA A 68 15.46 -18.84 -12.93
N ASN A 69 16.33 -17.82 -12.83
CA ASN A 69 17.52 -17.79 -11.99
C ASN A 69 17.42 -16.85 -10.77
N ILE A 70 16.26 -16.25 -10.46
CA ILE A 70 16.09 -15.57 -9.16
C ILE A 70 15.94 -16.65 -8.09
N ARG A 71 17.06 -17.03 -7.49
CA ARG A 71 17.13 -17.91 -6.33
C ARG A 71 17.83 -17.16 -5.21
N LEU A 72 17.39 -17.41 -3.98
CA LEU A 72 18.19 -17.05 -2.81
C LEU A 72 19.53 -17.77 -2.91
N ASP A 73 20.58 -17.05 -2.58
CA ASP A 73 21.93 -17.60 -2.45
C ASP A 73 21.94 -18.79 -1.48
N ASP A 74 22.70 -19.83 -1.81
CA ASP A 74 22.67 -21.08 -1.06
C ASP A 74 23.27 -20.93 0.34
N ASP A 75 24.25 -20.05 0.54
CA ASP A 75 24.78 -19.73 1.86
C ASP A 75 23.73 -18.99 2.69
N PHE A 76 23.01 -18.04 2.07
CA PHE A 76 21.92 -17.34 2.74
C PHE A 76 20.79 -18.31 3.16
N LYS A 77 20.41 -19.27 2.32
CA LYS A 77 19.41 -20.30 2.70
C LYS A 77 19.89 -21.14 3.88
N LYS A 78 21.16 -21.53 3.88
CA LYS A 78 21.76 -22.34 4.95
C LYS A 78 21.76 -21.57 6.27
N GLU A 79 22.17 -20.31 6.25
CA GLU A 79 22.16 -19.44 7.43
C GLU A 79 20.74 -19.24 7.96
N LEU A 80 19.78 -18.97 7.06
CA LEU A 80 18.37 -18.80 7.44
C LEU A 80 17.81 -20.06 8.10
N LYS A 81 18.11 -21.24 7.56
CA LYS A 81 17.67 -22.52 8.13
C LYS A 81 18.22 -22.73 9.54
N GLN A 82 19.51 -22.47 9.75
CA GLN A 82 20.13 -22.57 11.08
C GLN A 82 19.47 -21.63 12.11
N ARG A 83 19.14 -20.40 11.70
CA ARG A 83 18.43 -19.44 12.57
C ARG A 83 17.05 -19.95 12.95
N ILE A 84 16.28 -20.48 11.99
CA ILE A 84 14.94 -21.04 12.25
C ILE A 84 15.03 -22.22 13.24
N GLU A 85 15.92 -23.17 12.99
CA GLU A 85 16.11 -24.34 13.87
C GLU A 85 16.53 -23.92 15.29
N LYS A 86 17.42 -22.92 15.39
CA LYS A 86 17.82 -22.37 16.69
C LYS A 86 16.66 -21.75 17.45
N GLU A 87 15.75 -21.02 16.78
CA GLU A 87 14.58 -20.44 17.46
C GLU A 87 13.53 -21.50 17.84
N LEU A 88 13.34 -22.53 17.00
CA LEU A 88 12.42 -23.64 17.31
C LEU A 88 12.90 -24.47 18.52
N ASN A 89 14.21 -24.68 18.65
CA ASN A 89 14.79 -25.46 19.74
C ASN A 89 14.96 -24.68 21.06
N LYS A 90 14.50 -23.41 21.12
CA LYS A 90 14.47 -22.61 22.36
C LYS A 90 13.17 -22.77 23.15
N SER A 91 12.15 -23.43 22.59
CA SER A 91 10.92 -23.84 23.28
C SER A 91 11.08 -25.22 23.90
#